data_AF-A0A7L3S5G3-F1
#
_entry.id   AF-A0A7L3S5G3-F1
#
_cell.length_a   1.000
_cell.length_b   1.000
_cell.length_c   1.000
_cell.angle_alpha   90.00
_cell.angle_beta   90.00
_cell.angle_gamma   90.00
#
_symmetry.space_group_name_H-M   'P 1'
#
loop_
_entity.id
_entity.type
_entity.pdbx_description
1 polymer ?
#
loop_
_entity_poly.entity_id
_entity_poly.type
_entity_poly.pdbx_seq_one_letter_code
_entity_poly.pdbx_strand_id
1 'polypeptide(L)'
;GVCVPQNNPPYNAGAFRFELTFSPHHPLSPPCATLRTSIYHPGVDPQGHVCQPLTSPQHWAPTTRAVQVLQDLLLLLDSPDPRRALRQDLARELQDHPQDFWRRAEEHTRRHAEPRHGPPAP
;
A
#
# COMPACT_ATOMS: atom_id res chain seq x y z
N GLY A 1 1.80 -6.04 11.30
CA GLY A 1 3.20 -5.62 11.07
C GLY A 1 3.26 -4.14 10.77
N VAL A 2 4.45 -3.63 10.48
CA VAL A 2 4.66 -2.24 10.03
C VAL A 2 5.38 -2.28 8.69
N CYS A 3 4.87 -1.58 7.69
CA CYS A 3 5.56 -1.33 6.42
C CYS A 3 6.12 0.10 6.42
N VAL A 4 7.35 0.23 5.94
CA VAL A 4 8.06 1.51 5.87
C VAL A 4 8.53 1.67 4.43
N PRO A 5 7.73 2.34 3.57
CA PRO A 5 8.15 2.70 2.22
C PRO A 5 9.47 3.47 2.27
N GLN A 6 10.38 3.20 1.32
CA GLN A 6 11.75 3.72 1.38
C GLN A 6 12.05 4.70 0.26
N ASN A 7 11.45 4.48 -0.91
CA ASN A 7 12.05 4.96 -2.15
C ASN A 7 11.50 6.33 -2.54
N ASN A 8 10.19 6.52 -2.47
CA ASN A 8 9.55 7.68 -3.06
C ASN A 8 8.74 8.48 -2.03
N PRO A 9 8.88 9.82 -2.00
CA PRO A 9 7.87 10.66 -1.37
C PRO A 9 6.53 10.47 -2.09
N PRO A 10 5.40 10.60 -1.38
CA PRO A 10 5.27 11.10 -0.01
C PRO A 10 5.31 10.01 1.07
N TYR A 11 5.12 8.75 0.71
CA TYR A 11 4.88 7.68 1.70
C TYR A 11 6.14 7.26 2.46
N ASN A 12 7.34 7.52 1.91
CA ASN A 12 8.61 7.27 2.59
C ASN A 12 8.82 8.11 3.87
N ALA A 13 8.00 9.14 4.09
CA ALA A 13 8.05 10.00 5.27
C ALA A 13 7.42 9.37 6.53
N GLY A 14 6.75 8.22 6.42
CA GLY A 14 6.03 7.61 7.52
C GLY A 14 6.10 6.08 7.54
N ALA A 15 5.56 5.51 8.61
CA ALA A 15 5.38 4.08 8.79
C ALA A 15 3.89 3.74 8.86
N PHE A 16 3.49 2.64 8.21
CA PHE A 16 2.09 2.23 8.12
C PHE A 16 1.88 0.85 8.73
N ARG A 17 0.93 0.73 9.66
CA ARG A 17 0.53 -0.55 10.22
C ARG A 17 -0.32 -1.31 9.23
N PHE A 18 -0.05 -2.59 9.10
CA PHE A 18 -0.84 -3.51 8.30
C PHE A 18 -1.16 -4.79 9.06
N GLU A 19 -2.21 -5.46 8.63
CA GLU A 19 -2.59 -6.79 9.06
C GLU A 19 -2.66 -7.72 7.84
N LEU A 20 -2.24 -8.97 8.03
CA LEU A 20 -2.43 -10.03 7.05
C LEU A 20 -3.43 -11.03 7.60
N THR A 21 -4.52 -11.22 6.86
CA THR A 21 -5.59 -12.15 7.21
C THR A 21 -5.51 -13.35 6.27
N PHE A 22 -5.41 -14.54 6.85
CA PHE A 22 -5.35 -15.80 6.12
C PHE A 22 -6.74 -16.42 6.12
N SER A 23 -7.28 -16.71 4.94
CA SER A 23 -8.58 -17.38 4.83
C SER A 23 -8.45 -18.88 5.13
N PRO A 24 -9.57 -19.58 5.40
CA PRO A 24 -9.58 -21.05 5.56
C PRO A 24 -9.08 -21.81 4.32
N HIS A 25 -9.01 -21.17 3.16
CA HIS A 25 -8.53 -21.76 1.91
C HIS A 25 -7.02 -21.55 1.68
N HIS A 26 -6.31 -20.89 2.60
CA HIS A 26 -4.85 -20.78 2.51
C HIS A 26 -4.18 -22.16 2.59
N PRO A 27 -3.15 -22.47 1.78
CA PRO A 27 -2.41 -21.59 0.86
C PRO A 27 -2.96 -21.54 -0.58
N LEU A 28 -4.11 -22.14 -0.89
CA LEU A 28 -4.69 -22.08 -2.23
C LEU A 28 -5.15 -20.65 -2.59
N SER A 29 -5.57 -19.88 -1.60
CA SER A 29 -5.87 -18.45 -1.74
C SER A 29 -4.77 -17.59 -1.09
N PRO A 30 -4.42 -16.42 -1.67
CA PRO A 30 -3.49 -15.49 -1.07
C PRO A 30 -4.07 -14.89 0.23
N PRO A 31 -3.22 -14.45 1.17
CA PRO A 31 -3.67 -13.65 2.30
C PRO A 31 -4.20 -12.28 1.86
N CYS A 32 -5.13 -11.74 2.65
CA CYS A 32 -5.63 -10.38 2.50
C CYS A 32 -4.77 -9.41 3.32
N ALA A 33 -4.32 -8.31 2.72
CA ALA A 33 -3.64 -7.25 3.46
C ALA A 33 -4.62 -6.10 3.75
N THR A 34 -4.57 -5.57 4.96
CA THR A 34 -5.37 -4.42 5.36
C THR A 34 -4.47 -3.42 6.09
N LEU A 35 -4.41 -2.20 5.59
CA LEU A 35 -3.77 -1.09 6.28
C LEU A 35 -4.65 -0.65 7.44
N ARG A 36 -4.05 -0.59 8.63
CA ARG A 36 -4.67 -0.04 9.83
C ARG A 36 -4.38 1.46 9.97
N THR A 37 -3.29 1.92 9.39
CA THR A 37 -2.96 3.34 9.29
C THR A 37 -3.67 3.95 8.08
N SER A 38 -4.39 5.05 8.28
CA SER A 38 -5.03 5.78 7.19
C SER A 38 -4.00 6.31 6.19
N ILE A 39 -4.29 6.14 4.90
CA ILE A 39 -3.40 6.56 3.81
C ILE A 39 -4.20 7.19 2.66
N TYR A 40 -3.62 8.20 2.03
CA TYR A 40 -4.16 8.82 0.82
C TYR A 40 -3.53 8.16 -0.40
N HIS A 41 -4.07 7.03 -0.83
CA HIS A 41 -3.48 6.22 -1.90
C HIS A 41 -4.56 5.63 -2.81
N PRO A 42 -4.45 5.68 -4.15
CA PRO A 42 -5.49 5.21 -5.07
C PRO A 42 -5.71 3.70 -4.98
N GLY A 43 -4.67 2.92 -4.68
CA GLY A 43 -4.72 1.46 -4.52
C GLY A 43 -5.23 0.96 -3.15
N VAL A 44 -5.67 1.85 -2.26
CA VAL A 44 -6.16 1.52 -0.91
C VAL A 44 -7.55 2.12 -0.72
N ASP A 45 -8.53 1.31 -0.33
CA ASP A 45 -9.89 1.77 -0.06
C ASP A 45 -10.00 2.53 1.28
N PRO A 46 -11.12 3.21 1.56
CA PRO A 46 -11.32 3.92 2.83
C PRO A 46 -11.28 3.04 4.09
N GLN A 47 -11.49 1.72 3.95
CA GLN A 47 -11.41 0.75 5.03
C GLN A 47 -9.98 0.20 5.23
N GLY A 48 -9.04 0.58 4.36
CA GLY A 48 -7.65 0.16 4.39
C GLY A 48 -7.38 -1.12 3.60
N HIS A 49 -8.36 -1.69 2.89
CA HIS A 49 -8.10 -2.84 2.02
C HIS A 49 -7.29 -2.41 0.80
N VAL A 50 -6.34 -3.25 0.43
CA VAL A 50 -5.50 -3.06 -0.75
C VAL A 50 -6.06 -3.82 -1.94
N CYS A 51 -5.80 -3.33 -3.16
CA CYS A 51 -6.22 -4.01 -4.38
C CYS A 51 -5.71 -5.46 -4.41
N GLN A 52 -6.64 -6.40 -4.43
CA GLN A 52 -6.36 -7.83 -4.39
C GLN A 52 -6.42 -8.45 -5.79
N PRO A 53 -5.57 -9.46 -6.07
CA PRO A 53 -4.49 -9.92 -5.21
C PRO A 53 -3.23 -9.03 -5.38
N LEU A 54 -2.50 -8.81 -4.28
CA LEU A 54 -1.26 -8.01 -4.28
C LEU A 54 -0.25 -8.62 -5.26
N THR A 55 -0.08 -9.93 -5.16
CA THR A 55 0.50 -10.85 -6.15
C THR A 55 -0.57 -11.19 -7.19
N SER A 56 -0.38 -10.99 -8.51
CA SER A 56 -1.45 -11.34 -9.47
C SER A 56 -1.91 -12.81 -9.35
N PRO A 57 -3.12 -13.21 -9.79
CA PRO A 57 -3.54 -14.61 -9.80
C PRO A 57 -2.60 -15.51 -10.62
N GLN A 58 -1.83 -14.93 -11.54
CA GLN A 58 -0.78 -15.64 -12.30
C GLN A 58 0.51 -15.81 -11.49
N HIS A 59 0.68 -15.06 -10.38
CA HIS A 59 1.87 -15.02 -9.53
C HIS A 59 1.65 -15.55 -8.10
N TRP A 60 0.41 -15.80 -7.67
CA TRP A 60 0.15 -16.56 -6.45
C TRP A 60 0.19 -18.06 -6.73
N ALA A 61 1.16 -18.74 -6.12
CA ALA A 61 1.17 -20.18 -5.99
C ALA A 61 1.11 -20.53 -4.50
N PRO A 62 0.66 -21.74 -4.12
CA PRO A 62 0.74 -22.21 -2.73
C PRO A 62 2.17 -22.21 -2.14
N THR A 63 3.18 -22.13 -3.00
CA THR A 63 4.61 -22.00 -2.66
C THR A 63 5.05 -20.54 -2.47
N THR A 64 4.22 -19.56 -2.82
CA THR A 64 4.51 -18.14 -2.63
C THR A 64 4.62 -17.85 -1.13
N ARG A 65 5.77 -17.32 -0.74
CA ARG A 65 6.07 -17.02 0.67
C ARG A 65 5.44 -15.69 1.07
N ALA A 66 5.06 -15.57 2.35
CA ALA A 66 4.52 -14.32 2.90
C ALA A 66 5.45 -13.10 2.67
N VAL A 67 6.77 -13.31 2.60
CA VAL A 67 7.73 -12.24 2.28
C VAL A 67 7.47 -11.60 0.91
N GLN A 68 7.02 -12.37 -0.08
CA GLN A 68 6.69 -11.84 -1.41
C GLN A 68 5.45 -10.94 -1.35
N VAL A 69 4.43 -11.34 -0.57
CA VAL A 69 3.23 -10.51 -0.35
C VAL A 69 3.60 -9.17 0.31
N LEU A 70 4.55 -9.19 1.25
CA LEU A 70 5.02 -7.97 1.91
C LEU A 70 5.83 -7.07 0.96
N GLN A 71 6.63 -7.66 0.07
CA GLN A 71 7.36 -6.92 -0.96
C GLN A 71 6.39 -6.25 -1.95
N ASP A 72 5.36 -6.98 -2.38
CA ASP A 72 4.33 -6.45 -3.28
C ASP A 72 3.51 -5.34 -2.62
N LEU A 73 3.22 -5.46 -1.31
CA LEU A 73 2.61 -4.39 -0.54
C LEU A 73 3.48 -3.13 -0.51
N LEU A 74 4.79 -3.26 -0.26
CA LEU A 74 5.71 -2.13 -0.28
C LEU A 74 5.77 -1.47 -1.67
N LEU A 75 5.85 -2.28 -2.73
CA LEU A 75 5.87 -1.78 -4.11
C LEU A 75 4.57 -1.05 -4.47
N LEU A 76 3.42 -1.58 -4.04
CA LEU A 76 2.12 -0.92 -4.25
C LEU A 76 2.10 0.47 -3.62
N LEU A 77 2.63 0.62 -2.41
CA LEU A 77 2.65 1.91 -1.70
C LEU A 77 3.69 2.87 -2.30
N ASP A 78 4.86 2.37 -2.71
CA ASP A 78 5.91 3.19 -3.32
C ASP A 78 5.58 3.68 -4.73
N SER A 79 4.65 3.03 -5.44
CA SER A 79 4.33 3.30 -6.85
C SER A 79 2.82 3.20 -7.13
N PRO A 80 2.07 4.29 -6.88
CA PRO A 80 0.64 4.35 -7.19
C PRO A 80 0.37 4.14 -8.68
N ASP A 81 -0.41 3.10 -9.00
CA ASP A 81 -0.85 2.81 -10.37
C ASP A 81 -2.36 3.12 -10.53
N PRO A 82 -2.74 4.14 -11.32
CA PRO A 82 -4.14 4.45 -11.60
C PRO A 82 -4.95 3.28 -12.19
N ARG A 83 -4.29 2.35 -12.90
CA ARG A 83 -4.94 1.19 -13.52
C ARG A 83 -5.36 0.13 -12.51
N ARG A 84 -4.75 0.14 -11.32
CA ARG A 84 -5.03 -0.80 -10.21
C ARG A 84 -5.74 -0.11 -9.03
N ALA A 85 -6.31 1.06 -9.26
CA ALA A 85 -6.93 1.85 -8.20
C ALA A 85 -8.24 1.25 -7.69
N LEU A 86 -8.39 1.21 -6.37
CA LEU A 86 -9.66 0.99 -5.69
C LEU A 86 -10.45 2.30 -5.52
N ARG A 87 -9.74 3.42 -5.46
CA ARG A 87 -10.30 4.78 -5.34
C ARG A 87 -10.16 5.54 -6.64
N GLN A 88 -11.22 5.51 -7.45
CA GLN A 88 -11.24 6.15 -8.78
C GLN A 88 -11.12 7.67 -8.72
N ASP A 89 -11.62 8.30 -7.64
CA ASP A 89 -11.46 9.72 -7.36
C ASP A 89 -9.98 10.10 -7.27
N LEU A 90 -9.20 9.32 -6.52
CA LEU A 90 -7.76 9.54 -6.37
C LEU A 90 -6.97 9.17 -7.62
N ALA A 91 -7.38 8.11 -8.31
CA ALA A 91 -6.77 7.71 -9.58
C ALA A 91 -6.89 8.84 -10.61
N ARG A 92 -8.07 9.46 -10.68
CA ARG A 92 -8.34 10.59 -11.56
C ARG A 92 -7.57 11.83 -11.12
N GLU A 93 -7.52 12.14 -9.83
CA GLU A 93 -6.70 13.25 -9.34
C GLU A 93 -5.21 13.06 -9.66
N LEU A 94 -4.67 11.83 -9.52
CA LEU A 94 -3.29 11.51 -9.88
C LEU A 94 -3.03 11.70 -11.39
N GLN A 95 -4.02 11.48 -12.25
CA GLN A 95 -3.89 11.66 -13.70
C GLN A 95 -4.07 13.13 -14.13
N ASP A 96 -5.14 13.78 -13.64
CA ASP A 96 -5.55 15.11 -14.07
C ASP A 96 -4.76 16.21 -13.34
N HIS A 97 -4.44 16.01 -12.06
CA HIS A 97 -3.83 16.98 -11.15
C HIS A 97 -2.72 16.36 -10.26
N PRO A 98 -1.66 15.78 -10.85
CA PRO A 98 -0.65 15.02 -10.10
C PRO A 98 0.01 15.82 -8.98
N GLN A 99 0.28 17.12 -9.19
CA GLN A 99 0.89 17.97 -8.17
C GLN A 99 0.01 18.13 -6.92
N ASP A 100 -1.31 18.27 -7.11
CA ASP A 100 -2.25 18.38 -6.00
C ASP A 100 -2.41 17.05 -5.27
N PHE A 101 -2.47 15.94 -6.01
CA PHE A 101 -2.48 14.60 -5.45
C PHE A 101 -1.28 14.39 -4.53
N TRP A 102 -0.06 14.65 -5.02
CA TRP A 102 1.16 14.41 -4.24
C TRP A 102 1.27 15.31 -3.02
N ARG A 103 0.87 16.59 -3.13
CA ARG A 103 0.82 17.52 -1.99
C ARG A 103 -0.13 17.01 -0.90
N ARG A 104 -1.34 16.59 -1.28
CA ARG A 104 -2.33 16.05 -0.33
C ARG A 104 -1.87 14.74 0.28
N ALA A 105 -1.28 13.85 -0.51
CA ALA A 105 -0.73 12.59 -0.03
C ALA A 105 0.42 12.80 0.97
N GLU A 106 1.27 13.82 0.76
CA GLU A 106 2.29 14.23 1.71
C GLU A 106 1.71 14.77 3.01
N GLU A 107 0.79 15.73 2.93
CA GLU A 107 0.11 16.26 4.11
C GLU A 107 -0.60 15.17 4.90
N HIS A 108 -1.30 14.26 4.22
CA HIS A 108 -2.00 13.14 4.84
C HIS A 108 -1.03 12.18 5.51
N THR A 109 0.06 11.82 4.83
CA THR A 109 1.10 10.94 5.39
C THR A 109 1.68 11.55 6.67
N ARG A 110 2.04 12.83 6.65
CA ARG A 110 2.59 13.51 7.84
C ARG A 110 1.61 13.57 9.01
N ARG A 111 0.30 13.63 8.75
CA ARG A 111 -0.74 13.71 9.78
C ARG A 111 -1.11 12.35 10.38
N HIS A 112 -1.08 11.29 9.58
CA HIS A 112 -1.69 10.00 9.95
C HIS A 112 -0.70 8.85 10.09
N ALA A 113 0.46 8.92 9.42
CA ALA A 113 1.45 7.85 9.50
C ALA A 113 2.19 7.88 10.83
N GLU A 114 2.67 6.71 11.26
CA GLU A 114 3.48 6.61 12.46
C GLU A 114 4.88 7.18 12.19
N PRO A 115 5.54 7.76 13.21
CA PRO A 115 6.92 8.18 13.09
C PRO A 115 7.79 7.00 12.67
N ARG A 116 8.67 7.23 11.70
CA ARG A 116 9.65 6.24 11.31
C ARG A 116 10.68 6.09 12.43
N HIS A 117 10.65 4.95 13.12
CA HIS A 117 11.70 4.58 14.09
C HIS A 117 12.85 3.91 13.34
N GLY A 118 13.86 4.69 12.97
CA GLY A 118 15.06 4.23 12.27
C GLY A 118 15.69 5.37 11.45
N PRO A 119 16.97 5.26 11.03
CA PRO A 119 17.59 6.31 10.25
C PRO A 119 16.78 6.57 8.96
N PRO A 120 16.64 7.85 8.55
CA PRO A 120 16.12 8.18 7.24
C PRO A 120 16.97 7.46 6.18
N ALA A 121 16.35 7.02 5.09
CA ALA A 121 17.11 6.51 3.96
C ALA A 121 18.11 7.59 3.51
N PRO A 122 19.38 7.22 3.24
CA PRO A 122 20.41 8.17 2.83
C PRO A 122 20.09 8.89 1.52
#